data_AF-A0A1C6LDL3-F1
#
_entry.id   AF-A0A1C6LDL3-F1
#
_cell.length_a   1.000
_cell.length_b   1.000
_cell.length_c   1.000
_cell.angle_alpha   90.00
_cell.angle_beta   90.00
_cell.angle_gamma   90.00
#
_symmetry.space_group_name_H-M   'P 1'
#
loop_
_entity.id
_entity.type
_entity.pdbx_description
1 polymer ?
#
loop_
_entity_poly.entity_id
_entity_poly.type
_entity_poly.pdbx_seq_one_letter_code
_entity_poly.pdbx_strand_id
1 'polypeptide(L)' 'MSKVNFRLSYKNTCILKHALRNQIKSKEILIKYQPEIANEKFTKELEEEKRVLEIITDEIKKNKIGVK' A
#
# COMPACT_ATOMS: atom_id res chain seq x y z
N MET A 1 -10.60 18.38 4.26
CA MET A 1 -9.76 17.27 3.76
C MET A 1 -10.13 17.01 2.31
N SER A 2 -9.23 17.34 1.38
CA SER A 2 -9.48 17.19 -0.05
C SER A 2 -9.57 15.70 -0.40
N LYS A 3 -10.75 15.26 -0.87
CA LYS A 3 -10.97 13.92 -1.41
C LYS A 3 -10.03 13.73 -2.59
N VAL A 4 -8.98 12.94 -2.40
CA VAL A 4 -8.03 12.63 -3.46
C VAL A 4 -8.71 11.70 -4.46
N ASN A 5 -9.26 12.29 -5.52
CA ASN A 5 -9.99 11.57 -6.56
C ASN A 5 -8.99 11.12 -7.64
N PHE A 6 -8.10 10.18 -7.30
CA PHE A 6 -7.25 9.55 -8.30
C PHE A 6 -8.12 8.65 -9.17
N ARG A 7 -8.48 9.12 -10.36
CA ARG A 7 -9.08 8.30 -11.42
C ARG A 7 -7.99 7.43 -12.05
N LEU A 8 -7.35 6.58 -11.23
CA LEU A 8 -6.36 5.60 -11.68
C LEU A 8 -7.08 4.50 -12.45
N SER A 9 -6.64 4.25 -13.69
CA SER A 9 -7.08 3.07 -14.45
C SER A 9 -6.83 1.80 -13.63
N TYR A 10 -7.74 0.82 -13.68
CA TYR A 10 -7.63 -0.45 -12.98
C TYR A 10 -6.23 -1.08 -13.09
N LYS A 11 -5.62 -0.99 -14.29
CA LYS A 11 -4.26 -1.48 -14.55
C LYS A 11 -3.22 -0.75 -13.70
N ASN A 12 -3.30 0.58 -13.61
CA ASN A 12 -2.39 1.39 -12.82
C ASN A 12 -2.59 1.15 -11.31
N THR A 13 -3.83 0.98 -10.86
CA THR A 13 -4.14 0.63 -9.46
C THR A 13 -3.58 -0.74 -9.09
N CYS A 14 -3.64 -1.71 -10.00
CA CYS A 14 -3.03 -3.03 -9.80
C CYS A 14 -1.49 -2.98 -9.76
N ILE A 15 -0.86 -2.17 -10.62
CA ILE A 15 0.59 -1.95 -10.60
C ILE A 15 1.00 -1.29 -9.28
N LEU A 16 0.27 -0.25 -8.84
CA LEU A 16 0.51 0.44 -7.58
C LEU A 16 0.38 -0.51 -6.39
N LYS A 17 -0.66 -1.37 -6.37
CA LYS A 17 -0.82 -2.41 -5.35
C LYS A 17 0.38 -3.35 -5.29
N HIS A 18 0.88 -3.81 -6.43
CA HIS A 18 2.04 -4.71 -6.48
C HIS A 18 3.33 -4.03 -6.02
N ALA A 19 3.57 -2.79 -6.48
CA ALA A 19 4.73 -2.01 -6.07
C ALA A 19 4.72 -1.76 -4.56
N LEU A 20 3.58 -1.31 -4.01
CA LEU A 20 3.42 -1.03 -2.58
C LEU A 20 3.56 -2.31 -1.74
N ARG A 21 3.02 -3.45 -2.19
CA ARG A 21 3.19 -4.73 -1.52
C ARG A 21 4.65 -5.17 -1.48
N ASN A 22 5.40 -4.97 -2.56
CA ASN A 22 6.83 -5.30 -2.60
C ASN A 22 7.62 -4.39 -1.66
N GLN A 23 7.30 -3.10 -1.62
CA GLN A 23 7.92 -2.14 -0.72
C GLN A 23 7.70 -2.49 0.75
N ILE A 24 6.46 -2.81 1.13
CA ILE A 24 6.11 -3.29 2.49
C ILE A 24 6.94 -4.54 2.83
N LYS A 25 6.98 -5.52 1.93
CA LYS A 25 7.74 -6.77 2.17
C LYS A 25 9.24 -6.50 2.37
N SER A 26 9.83 -5.61 1.57
CA SER A 26 11.24 -5.22 1.73
C SER A 26 11.48 -4.54 3.08
N LYS A 27 10.56 -3.66 3.50
CA LYS A 27 10.65 -2.99 4.81
C LYS A 27 10.47 -3.97 5.98
N GLU A 28 9.56 -4.94 5.87
CA GLU A 28 9.39 -6.01 6.88
C GLU A 28 10.64 -6.89 7.00
N ILE A 29 11.26 -7.23 5.87
CA ILE A 29 12.53 -7.96 5.85
C ILE A 29 13.61 -7.14 6.53
N LEU A 30 13.72 -5.84 6.23
CA LEU A 30 14.70 -4.96 6.85
C LEU A 30 14.52 -4.91 8.38
N ILE A 31 13.29 -4.72 8.86
CA ILE A 31 13.01 -4.73 10.31
C ILE A 31 13.37 -6.08 10.94
N LYS A 32 13.10 -7.19 10.24
CA LYS A 32 13.37 -8.53 10.77
C LYS A 32 14.87 -8.82 10.91
N TYR A 33 15.69 -8.37 9.96
CA TYR A 33 17.11 -8.71 9.91
C TYR A 33 18.05 -7.59 10.40
N GLN A 34 17.58 -6.35 10.39
CA GLN A 34 18.33 -5.16 10.82
C GLN A 34 17.42 -4.23 11.64
N PRO A 35 16.92 -4.70 12.80
CA PRO A 35 16.00 -3.94 13.64
C PRO A 35 16.63 -2.63 14.16
N GLU A 36 17.96 -2.57 14.28
CA GLU A 36 18.68 -1.36 14.68
C GLU A 36 18.57 -0.19 13.68
N ILE A 37 18.25 -0.48 12.42
CA ILE A 37 18.02 0.53 11.36
C ILE A 37 16.55 0.98 11.35
N ALA A 38 15.66 0.19 11.96
CA ALA A 38 14.23 0.47 12.04
C ALA A 38 13.92 1.49 13.14
N ASN A 39 14.10 2.78 12.81
CA ASN A 39 13.67 3.86 13.68
C ASN A 39 12.14 4.02 13.71
N GLU A 40 11.60 4.71 14.71
CA GLU A 40 10.16 4.95 14.90
C GLU A 40 9.48 5.57 13.66
N LYS A 41 10.20 6.40 12.90
CA LYS A 41 9.70 6.94 11.64
C LYS A 41 9.45 5.83 10.62
N PHE A 42 10.34 4.86 10.54
CA PHE A 42 10.27 3.75 9.59
C PHE A 42 9.10 2.81 9.88
N THR A 43 8.83 2.55 11.17
CA THR A 43 7.68 1.73 11.59
C THR A 43 6.36 2.46 11.32
N LYS A 44 6.29 3.78 11.57
CA LYS A 44 5.12 4.61 11.23
C LYS A 44 4.85 4.63 9.72
N GLU A 45 5.89 4.81 8.90
CA GLU A 45 5.75 4.75 7.44
C GLU A 45 5.24 3.38 6.98
N LEU A 46 5.74 2.29 7.57
CA LEU A 46 5.29 0.94 7.24
C LEU A 46 3.82 0.71 7.60
N GLU A 47 3.35 1.25 8.73
CA GLU A 47 1.93 1.19 9.11
C GLU A 47 1.04 1.97 8.13
N GLU A 48 1.45 3.17 7.73
CA GLU A 48 0.69 3.96 6.74
C GLU A 48 0.64 3.25 5.38
N GLU A 49 1.77 2.69 4.92
CA GLU A 49 1.81 1.93 3.67
C GLU A 49 0.89 0.71 3.71
N LYS A 50 0.83 0.00 4.84
CA LYS A 50 -0.10 -1.12 5.04
C LYS A 50 -1.56 -0.66 4.94
N ARG A 51 -1.93 0.44 5.61
CA ARG A 51 -3.28 1.01 5.51
C ARG A 51 -3.63 1.42 4.08
N VAL A 52 -2.70 2.08 3.38
CA VAL A 52 -2.89 2.49 1.99
C VAL A 52 -3.06 1.26 1.08
N LEU A 53 -2.30 0.18 1.30
CA LEU A 53 -2.45 -1.07 0.56
C LEU A 53 -3.83 -1.70 0.74
N GLU A 54 -4.39 -1.65 1.95
CA GLU A 54 -5.74 -2.12 2.23
C GLU A 54 -6.79 -1.29 1.50
N ILE A 55 -6.69 0.05 1.54
CA ILE A 55 -7.58 0.96 0.82
C ILE A 55 -7.53 0.68 -0.69
N ILE A 56 -6.33 0.60 -1.28
CA ILE A 56 -6.16 0.30 -2.71
C ILE A 56 -6.77 -1.06 -3.05
N THR A 57 -6.60 -2.06 -2.19
CA THR A 57 -7.15 -3.39 -2.39
C THR A 57 -8.67 -3.38 -2.33
N ASP A 58 -9.26 -2.63 -1.41
CA ASP A 58 -10.71 -2.46 -1.28
C ASP A 58 -11.30 -1.73 -2.49
N GLU A 59 -10.65 -0.66 -2.96
CA GLU A 59 -11.04 0.07 -4.16
C GLU A 59 -10.97 -0.81 -5.43
N ILE A 60 -9.94 -1.66 -5.55
CA ILE A 60 -9.87 -2.65 -6.65
C ILE A 60 -11.03 -3.64 -6.54
N LYS A 61 -11.36 -4.14 -5.35
CA LYS A 61 -12.48 -5.08 -5.15
C LYS A 61 -13.82 -4.44 -5.50
N LYS A 62 -14.08 -3.21 -5.03
CA LYS A 62 -15.28 -2.44 -5.37
C LYS A 62 -15.42 -2.22 -6.87
N ASN A 63 -14.34 -1.79 -7.53
CA ASN A 63 -14.31 -1.64 -8.99
C ASN A 63 -14.52 -2.96 -9.74
N LYS A 64 -14.16 -4.11 -9.16
CA LYS A 64 -14.39 -5.43 -9.75
C LYS A 64 -15.83 -5.93 -9.55
N ILE A 65 -16.50 -5.51 -8.47
CA ILE A 65 -17.88 -5.90 -8.14
C ILE A 65 -18.90 -4.98 -8.84
N GLY A 66 -18.55 -3.72 -9.11
CA GLY A 66 -19.39 -2.76 -9.85
C GLY A 66 -19.49 -2.97 -11.37
N VAL A 67 -18.99 -4.09 -11.90
CA VAL A 67 -19.13 -4.49 -13.32
C VAL A 67 -20.10 -5.67 -13.44
N LYS A 68 -21.24 -5.59 -12.76
CA LYS A 68 -22.30 -6.60 -12.84
C LYS A 68 -23.65 -5.94 -13.09
#